data_AF-A0A4S8J3R4-F1
#
_entry.id   AF-A0A4S8J3R4-F1
#
_cell.length_a   1.000
_cell.length_b   1.000
_cell.length_c   1.000
_cell.angle_alpha   90.00
_cell.angle_beta   90.00
_cell.angle_gamma   90.00
#
_symmetry.space_group_name_H-M   'P 1'
#
loop_
_entity.id
_entity.type
_entity.pdbx_description
1 polymer ?
#
loop_
_entity_poly.entity_id
_entity_poly.type
_entity_poly.pdbx_seq_one_letter_code
_entity_poly.pdbx_strand_id
1 'polypeptide(L)'
;MRSGGRDEPTGKEMSGGGGGSGGHGGSPSPNLEWRFNQTLRNVQGLLKGRSFPGKVLLTRKSEPLNAHASPEHSQEFARRFSENDHEDEYASSSFEAEVQGSGRTTSNTNLQTNILMPNNANAAPDAQGSVSGARATDSARVAKFTKELSRPAVILEKLRELSWSGVPPYMRPNIWRLLLGYAPPNSDRRDGVLARKRLEYVDCVSQYYDIPDSERSDDEINMLRQIAVDCPRTVPDVTFFQHAQIQKSLERILYTWAIRHPASGYVQGINDLVTPFLIVSLSEHLNGSMENWSISDLSPQKISNIEADCYWCLSKLLDGMQDHYTFAQPGIQRLVFRLRELVRRIDEPVSKHMEEQGLEFLQFAFRWFNCLLIREIPFHLVTRLWDTYLAEGDSLPEFLVYISASLLLTWSDQLQKLDFQEMVMFLQHLPTEDWTHHELEMVLSRAFMWHTMFSSSPSHLAS
;
A
#
# COMPACT_ATOMS: atom_id res chain seq x y z
N MET A 1 9.61 60.84 24.64
CA MET A 1 8.72 61.71 25.45
C MET A 1 7.56 62.15 24.57
N ARG A 2 6.35 62.09 25.15
CA ARG A 2 5.04 62.72 24.80
C ARG A 2 5.13 63.90 23.81
N SER A 3 4.14 64.23 22.97
CA SER A 3 2.68 64.08 23.01
C SER A 3 2.10 64.65 21.71
N GLY A 4 0.91 64.20 21.31
CA GLY A 4 0.02 64.95 20.42
C GLY A 4 -1.42 64.47 20.59
N GLY A 5 -2.25 65.22 21.32
CA GLY A 5 -3.72 65.20 21.17
C GLY A 5 -4.13 66.17 20.06
N ARG A 6 -5.38 66.41 19.69
CA ARG A 6 -6.74 66.00 20.09
C ARG A 6 -7.62 66.20 18.83
N ASP A 7 -8.87 65.71 18.86
CA ASP A 7 -10.11 66.41 18.46
C ASP A 7 -11.14 65.48 17.78
N GLU A 8 -12.16 65.12 18.56
CA GLU A 8 -13.56 64.87 18.13
C GLU A 8 -14.26 66.23 17.83
N PRO A 9 -15.50 66.39 17.27
CA PRO A 9 -16.68 65.52 17.49
C PRO A 9 -17.82 65.52 16.40
N THR A 10 -18.96 64.91 16.78
CA THR A 10 -20.37 65.15 16.36
C THR A 10 -20.97 64.48 15.10
N GLY A 11 -21.71 63.38 15.31
CA GLY A 11 -23.19 63.35 15.37
C GLY A 11 -24.04 63.40 14.07
N LYS A 12 -24.85 62.35 13.82
CA LYS A 12 -26.33 62.42 13.69
C LYS A 12 -26.98 61.06 13.37
N GLU A 13 -28.10 60.82 14.05
CA GLU A 13 -29.07 59.72 13.88
C GLU A 13 -29.84 59.80 12.55
N MET A 14 -30.30 58.66 12.03
CA MET A 14 -31.71 58.45 11.67
C MET A 14 -32.05 56.97 11.38
N SER A 15 -33.29 56.66 11.72
CA SER A 15 -33.97 55.38 11.88
C SER A 15 -34.46 54.66 10.60
N GLY A 16 -34.62 53.33 10.69
CA GLY A 16 -35.89 52.66 10.35
C GLY A 16 -35.90 51.65 9.20
N GLY A 17 -36.52 50.48 9.46
CA GLY A 17 -37.18 49.64 8.45
C GLY A 17 -36.65 48.22 8.31
N GLY A 18 -37.40 47.23 8.83
CA GLY A 18 -37.05 45.80 8.80
C GLY A 18 -37.46 45.05 7.53
N GLY A 19 -37.15 43.75 7.49
CA GLY A 19 -37.72 42.80 6.53
C GLY A 19 -36.86 41.57 6.18
N GLY A 20 -37.18 40.44 6.82
CA GLY A 20 -37.18 39.05 6.34
C GLY A 20 -36.25 38.52 5.22
N SER A 21 -35.49 37.48 5.60
CA SER A 21 -35.36 36.14 4.97
C SER A 21 -35.02 35.97 3.48
N GLY A 22 -33.98 35.17 3.21
CA GLY A 22 -33.81 34.46 1.93
C GLY A 22 -32.45 33.78 1.82
N GLY A 23 -32.33 32.53 2.27
CA GLY A 23 -31.12 31.73 2.14
C GLY A 23 -30.86 31.29 0.70
N HIS A 24 -29.59 31.20 0.31
CA HIS A 24 -29.13 30.46 -0.86
C HIS A 24 -27.93 29.60 -0.43
N GLY A 25 -28.19 28.29 -0.27
CA GLY A 25 -27.16 27.28 -0.21
C GLY A 25 -26.51 27.15 -1.57
N GLY A 26 -25.21 27.44 -1.63
CA GLY A 26 -24.39 27.19 -2.81
C GLY A 26 -24.24 25.69 -3.01
N SER A 27 -24.86 25.17 -4.06
CA SER A 27 -24.53 23.87 -4.62
C SER A 27 -23.11 23.91 -5.21
N PRO A 28 -22.33 22.82 -5.15
CA PRO A 28 -21.02 22.78 -5.78
C PRO A 28 -21.18 23.02 -7.29
N SER A 29 -20.24 23.77 -7.87
CA SER A 29 -20.28 24.14 -9.29
C SER A 29 -20.41 22.88 -10.18
N PRO A 30 -21.44 22.78 -11.03
CA PRO A 30 -21.68 21.61 -11.90
C PRO A 30 -20.52 21.31 -12.86
N ASN A 31 -19.59 22.25 -13.01
CA ASN A 31 -18.40 22.12 -13.84
C ASN A 31 -17.34 21.16 -13.23
N LEU A 32 -17.24 21.07 -11.90
CA LEU A 32 -16.26 20.19 -11.24
C LEU A 32 -16.74 18.73 -11.25
N GLU A 33 -18.03 18.49 -11.00
CA GLU A 33 -18.64 17.17 -11.04
C GLU A 33 -18.75 16.62 -12.48
N TRP A 34 -19.02 17.48 -13.47
CA TRP A 34 -18.94 17.11 -14.88
C TRP A 34 -17.50 16.80 -15.30
N ARG A 35 -16.52 17.61 -14.90
CA ARG A 35 -15.08 17.32 -15.12
C ARG A 35 -14.63 16.04 -14.41
N PHE A 36 -15.15 15.76 -13.22
CA PHE A 36 -14.92 14.52 -12.48
C PHE A 36 -15.46 13.30 -13.24
N ASN A 37 -16.71 13.35 -13.68
CA ASN A 37 -17.33 12.28 -14.47
C ASN A 37 -16.68 12.09 -15.85
N GLN A 38 -16.28 13.19 -16.50
CA GLN A 38 -15.59 13.15 -17.78
C GLN A 38 -14.15 12.64 -17.63
N THR A 39 -13.46 13.03 -16.56
CA THR A 39 -12.13 12.51 -16.24
C THR A 39 -12.22 11.05 -15.83
N LEU A 40 -13.23 10.61 -15.08
CA LEU A 40 -13.49 9.19 -14.82
C LEU A 40 -13.72 8.40 -16.11
N ARG A 41 -14.47 8.94 -17.09
CA ARG A 41 -14.67 8.30 -18.40
C ARG A 41 -13.38 8.28 -19.24
N ASN A 42 -12.57 9.32 -19.17
CA ASN A 42 -11.28 9.41 -19.88
C ASN A 42 -10.21 8.52 -19.22
N VAL A 43 -10.22 8.43 -17.89
CA VAL A 43 -9.39 7.55 -17.07
C VAL A 43 -9.81 6.10 -17.27
N GLN A 44 -11.11 5.78 -17.38
CA GLN A 44 -11.56 4.46 -17.84
C GLN A 44 -10.98 4.07 -19.21
N GLY A 45 -10.68 5.04 -20.07
CA GLY A 45 -9.94 4.84 -21.33
C GLY A 45 -8.44 4.56 -21.15
N LEU A 46 -7.76 5.29 -20.26
CA LEU A 46 -6.35 5.05 -19.87
C LEU A 46 -6.15 3.78 -19.02
N LEU A 47 -7.19 3.34 -18.33
CA LEU A 47 -7.25 2.11 -17.54
C LEU A 47 -7.58 0.87 -18.39
N LYS A 48 -7.76 0.97 -19.71
CA LYS A 48 -8.08 -0.16 -20.61
C LYS A 48 -7.02 -1.27 -20.70
N GLY A 49 -5.89 -1.16 -19.99
CA GLY A 49 -4.90 -2.23 -19.80
C GLY A 49 -4.78 -2.75 -18.37
N ARG A 50 -5.51 -2.18 -17.42
CA ARG A 50 -5.43 -2.46 -15.97
C ARG A 50 -6.77 -3.07 -15.54
N SER A 51 -6.84 -4.40 -15.46
CA SER A 51 -8.08 -5.07 -15.04
C SER A 51 -8.30 -4.88 -13.54
N PHE A 52 -9.37 -4.18 -13.17
CA PHE A 52 -9.89 -4.14 -11.81
C PHE A 52 -10.92 -5.27 -11.62
N PRO A 53 -10.86 -6.03 -10.52
CA PRO A 53 -11.98 -6.87 -10.10
C PRO A 53 -13.12 -5.96 -9.61
N GLY A 54 -14.29 -6.09 -10.22
CA GLY A 54 -15.51 -5.41 -9.77
C GLY A 54 -15.87 -4.18 -10.60
N LYS A 55 -17.00 -4.26 -11.31
CA LYS A 55 -17.67 -3.09 -11.88
C LYS A 55 -18.20 -2.25 -10.70
N VAL A 56 -17.58 -1.10 -10.43
CA VAL A 56 -18.18 -0.10 -9.53
C VAL A 56 -19.35 0.55 -10.28
N LEU A 57 -20.54 -0.04 -10.14
CA LEU A 57 -21.81 0.60 -10.48
C LEU A 57 -22.23 1.44 -9.27
N LEU A 58 -21.92 2.74 -9.30
CA LEU A 58 -22.56 3.72 -8.43
C LEU A 58 -24.03 3.88 -8.90
N THR A 59 -24.92 3.01 -8.41
CA THR A 59 -26.36 3.22 -8.56
C THR A 59 -26.81 4.28 -7.58
N ARG A 60 -27.20 5.44 -8.11
CA ARG A 60 -27.99 6.48 -7.44
C ARG A 60 -29.25 5.83 -6.85
N LYS A 61 -29.40 5.85 -5.52
CA LYS A 61 -30.71 5.63 -4.88
C LYS A 61 -31.57 6.85 -5.17
N SER A 62 -32.54 6.71 -6.05
CA SER A 62 -33.70 7.60 -6.15
C SER A 62 -34.93 6.76 -5.79
N GLU A 63 -35.60 7.12 -4.70
CA GLU A 63 -36.93 6.59 -4.34
C GLU A 63 -37.93 6.89 -5.46
N PRO A 64 -38.83 5.95 -5.82
CA PRO A 64 -39.97 6.27 -6.67
C PRO A 64 -41.25 6.46 -5.84
N LEU A 65 -41.93 7.56 -6.13
CA LEU A 65 -43.33 7.79 -5.78
C LEU A 65 -44.25 6.91 -6.64
N ASN A 66 -45.29 6.35 -6.02
CA ASN A 66 -46.38 5.58 -6.63
C ASN A 66 -47.15 6.36 -7.71
N ALA A 67 -47.51 5.70 -8.82
CA ALA A 67 -48.86 5.71 -9.40
C ALA A 67 -49.02 4.64 -10.50
N HIS A 68 -50.20 4.02 -10.49
CA HIS A 68 -50.68 2.89 -11.29
C HIS A 68 -50.77 3.14 -12.81
N ALA A 69 -50.50 2.09 -13.62
CA ALA A 69 -51.43 1.45 -14.58
C ALA A 69 -50.69 0.70 -15.71
N SER A 70 -50.91 -0.62 -15.80
CA SER A 70 -50.78 -1.46 -17.01
C SER A 70 -52.19 -1.59 -17.65
N PRO A 71 -52.43 -2.16 -18.85
CA PRO A 71 -51.62 -3.15 -19.60
C PRO A 71 -51.60 -3.02 -21.15
N GLU A 72 -50.74 -3.80 -21.83
CA GLU A 72 -51.08 -4.86 -22.82
C GLU A 72 -49.91 -5.27 -23.76
N HIS A 73 -49.91 -6.58 -24.06
CA HIS A 73 -49.36 -7.41 -25.16
C HIS A 73 -48.33 -6.84 -26.18
N SER A 74 -47.34 -7.60 -26.70
CA SER A 74 -47.46 -8.89 -27.40
C SER A 74 -46.11 -9.63 -27.61
N GLN A 75 -46.20 -10.94 -27.80
CA GLN A 75 -45.14 -11.90 -28.18
C GLN A 75 -44.96 -12.02 -29.70
N GLU A 76 -43.76 -12.40 -30.16
CA GLU A 76 -43.47 -13.18 -31.40
C GLU A 76 -42.01 -13.71 -31.32
N PHE A 77 -41.71 -15.02 -31.16
CA PHE A 77 -41.48 -16.06 -32.21
C PHE A 77 -40.61 -15.59 -33.40
N ALA A 78 -39.61 -16.27 -33.97
CA ALA A 78 -38.80 -17.47 -33.71
C ALA A 78 -37.71 -17.57 -34.82
N ARG A 79 -36.67 -18.38 -34.59
CA ARG A 79 -36.15 -19.47 -35.47
C ARG A 79 -34.62 -19.60 -35.51
N ARG A 80 -34.20 -20.84 -35.22
CA ARG A 80 -32.91 -21.48 -35.52
C ARG A 80 -32.69 -21.61 -37.04
N PHE A 81 -31.44 -21.74 -37.48
CA PHE A 81 -31.02 -22.84 -38.37
C PHE A 81 -29.55 -23.21 -38.12
N SER A 82 -29.28 -24.50 -38.28
CA SER A 82 -28.02 -25.23 -38.17
C SER A 82 -27.67 -25.71 -39.57
N GLU A 83 -26.39 -25.85 -39.89
CA GLU A 83 -25.90 -26.68 -41.00
C GLU A 83 -24.51 -27.26 -40.63
N ASN A 84 -24.43 -28.59 -40.67
CA ASN A 84 -23.23 -29.42 -40.66
C ASN A 84 -22.79 -29.66 -42.12
N ASP A 85 -21.54 -30.07 -42.33
CA ASP A 85 -21.12 -31.30 -43.05
C ASP A 85 -19.60 -31.28 -43.32
N HIS A 86 -18.86 -32.27 -42.76
CA HIS A 86 -18.23 -33.45 -43.42
C HIS A 86 -16.93 -33.11 -44.19
N GLU A 87 -15.74 -33.50 -43.69
CA GLU A 87 -15.03 -34.81 -43.77
C GLU A 87 -14.08 -34.87 -44.98
N ASP A 88 -12.78 -35.15 -44.73
CA ASP A 88 -12.15 -36.40 -45.14
C ASP A 88 -10.66 -36.47 -44.75
N GLU A 89 -10.30 -37.62 -44.17
CA GLU A 89 -8.96 -38.13 -43.86
C GLU A 89 -8.20 -38.58 -45.11
N TYR A 90 -6.87 -38.69 -45.04
CA TYR A 90 -6.16 -39.90 -45.52
C TYR A 90 -4.83 -40.09 -44.77
N ALA A 91 -4.55 -41.36 -44.48
CA ALA A 91 -3.58 -41.91 -43.54
C ALA A 91 -2.29 -42.45 -44.21
N SER A 92 -1.45 -43.06 -43.34
CA SER A 92 -0.45 -44.13 -43.57
C SER A 92 1.02 -43.67 -43.47
N SER A 93 1.73 -44.01 -42.38
CA SER A 93 2.51 -45.26 -42.12
C SER A 93 3.84 -45.30 -42.93
N SER A 94 4.98 -45.84 -42.51
CA SER A 94 5.32 -46.83 -41.48
C SER A 94 6.86 -47.04 -41.47
N PHE A 95 7.32 -47.83 -40.48
CA PHE A 95 8.44 -48.78 -40.48
C PHE A 95 9.75 -48.48 -39.72
N GLU A 96 10.03 -49.44 -38.84
CA GLU A 96 11.16 -49.70 -37.96
C GLU A 96 12.35 -50.35 -38.69
N ALA A 97 13.52 -50.34 -38.06
CA ALA A 97 14.48 -51.46 -38.10
C ALA A 97 15.46 -51.41 -36.91
N GLU A 98 15.47 -52.50 -36.13
CA GLU A 98 16.45 -52.88 -35.12
C GLU A 98 17.74 -53.43 -35.74
N VAL A 99 18.90 -53.30 -35.07
CA VAL A 99 19.97 -54.32 -35.07
C VAL A 99 20.65 -54.38 -33.69
N GLN A 100 20.77 -55.61 -33.17
CA GLN A 100 21.35 -56.03 -31.90
C GLN A 100 22.89 -56.17 -31.94
N GLY A 101 23.54 -56.11 -30.76
CA GLY A 101 24.93 -56.54 -30.55
C GLY A 101 25.38 -56.57 -29.08
N SER A 102 25.29 -57.76 -28.47
CA SER A 102 25.86 -58.29 -27.20
C SER A 102 27.18 -57.66 -26.71
N GLY A 103 27.57 -57.54 -25.42
CA GLY A 103 27.06 -57.97 -24.12
C GLY A 103 28.21 -58.05 -23.09
N ARG A 104 28.03 -57.54 -21.84
CA ARG A 104 28.50 -58.10 -20.53
C ARG A 104 28.47 -57.08 -19.37
N THR A 105 27.46 -57.28 -18.52
CA THR A 105 27.45 -57.29 -17.03
C THR A 105 28.49 -56.51 -16.22
N THR A 106 28.01 -55.56 -15.40
CA THR A 106 28.22 -55.55 -13.93
C THR A 106 27.11 -54.78 -13.23
N SER A 107 26.75 -55.28 -12.05
CA SER A 107 25.57 -55.07 -11.22
C SER A 107 25.59 -53.77 -10.41
N ASN A 108 24.46 -53.07 -10.28
CA ASN A 108 23.66 -53.00 -9.03
C ASN A 108 22.54 -51.96 -9.12
N THR A 109 21.44 -52.36 -8.51
CA THR A 109 20.06 -51.90 -8.66
C THR A 109 19.70 -50.69 -7.80
N ASN A 110 19.08 -49.69 -8.42
CA ASN A 110 18.18 -48.73 -7.78
C ASN A 110 16.76 -49.30 -7.78
N LEU A 111 16.08 -49.32 -6.64
CA LEU A 111 14.66 -49.62 -6.53
C LEU A 111 13.93 -48.45 -5.87
N GLN A 112 13.04 -47.84 -6.67
CA GLN A 112 11.90 -47.04 -6.22
C GLN A 112 10.87 -47.95 -5.56
N THR A 113 10.24 -47.49 -4.48
CA THR A 113 8.95 -48.02 -4.03
C THR A 113 8.01 -46.92 -3.54
N ASN A 114 6.79 -47.04 -4.05
CA ASN A 114 5.56 -46.28 -3.87
C ASN A 114 5.16 -46.00 -2.42
N ILE A 115 4.47 -44.88 -2.19
CA ILE A 115 3.64 -44.66 -0.99
C ILE A 115 2.19 -44.37 -1.42
N LEU A 116 1.28 -45.12 -0.81
CA LEU A 116 -0.17 -45.14 -1.03
C LEU A 116 -0.90 -43.95 -0.39
N MET A 117 -2.00 -43.55 -1.04
CA MET A 117 -3.06 -42.69 -0.48
C MET A 117 -4.07 -43.52 0.35
N PRO A 118 -4.79 -42.88 1.30
CA PRO A 118 -6.17 -43.29 1.57
C PRO A 118 -7.16 -42.13 1.37
N ASN A 119 -8.23 -42.45 0.64
CA ASN A 119 -9.47 -41.69 0.55
C ASN A 119 -10.24 -41.75 1.87
N ASN A 120 -10.86 -40.65 2.28
CA ASN A 120 -12.24 -40.71 2.77
C ASN A 120 -12.98 -39.39 2.54
N ALA A 121 -14.16 -39.50 1.94
CA ALA A 121 -15.09 -38.42 1.66
C ALA A 121 -16.21 -38.41 2.70
N ASN A 122 -16.70 -37.22 3.07
CA ASN A 122 -18.11 -36.97 3.38
C ASN A 122 -18.39 -35.45 3.27
N ALA A 123 -19.32 -35.11 2.38
CA ALA A 123 -19.88 -33.78 2.07
C ALA A 123 -20.99 -33.39 3.09
N ALA A 124 -21.58 -32.20 3.23
CA ALA A 124 -21.76 -30.93 2.46
C ALA A 124 -22.39 -29.88 3.46
N PRO A 125 -22.91 -28.67 3.09
CA PRO A 125 -22.95 -27.98 1.80
C PRO A 125 -22.60 -26.46 1.81
N ASP A 126 -22.58 -25.93 0.58
CA ASP A 126 -22.21 -24.62 0.04
C ASP A 126 -22.91 -23.34 0.56
N ALA A 127 -22.20 -22.22 0.37
CA ALA A 127 -22.77 -21.02 -0.24
C ALA A 127 -21.78 -20.46 -1.29
N GLN A 128 -21.95 -20.87 -2.55
CA GLN A 128 -21.28 -20.29 -3.71
C GLN A 128 -22.08 -19.12 -4.27
N GLY A 129 -21.37 -18.04 -4.60
CA GLY A 129 -21.83 -16.99 -5.50
C GLY A 129 -20.65 -16.24 -6.11
N SER A 130 -20.26 -16.61 -7.34
CA SER A 130 -19.34 -15.91 -8.27
C SER A 130 -17.81 -15.95 -7.99
N VAL A 131 -17.12 -17.03 -8.38
CA VAL A 131 -15.63 -17.15 -8.30
C VAL A 131 -14.92 -17.40 -9.65
N SER A 132 -15.65 -17.68 -10.75
CA SER A 132 -14.99 -18.08 -12.01
C SER A 132 -14.19 -16.95 -12.68
N GLY A 133 -14.62 -15.70 -12.55
CA GLY A 133 -13.91 -14.53 -13.11
C GLY A 133 -12.66 -14.10 -12.34
N ALA A 134 -12.65 -14.23 -11.02
CA ALA A 134 -11.55 -13.77 -10.16
C ALA A 134 -10.30 -14.66 -10.26
N ARG A 135 -10.48 -15.99 -10.42
CA ARG A 135 -9.36 -16.93 -10.58
C ARG A 135 -8.63 -16.76 -11.93
N ALA A 136 -9.36 -16.44 -12.99
CA ALA A 136 -8.79 -16.21 -14.31
C ALA A 136 -7.95 -14.91 -14.36
N THR A 137 -8.41 -13.84 -13.69
CA THR A 137 -7.68 -12.57 -13.59
C THR A 137 -6.40 -12.70 -12.78
N ASP A 138 -6.40 -13.51 -11.71
CA ASP A 138 -5.20 -13.76 -10.91
C ASP A 138 -4.16 -14.60 -11.67
N SER A 139 -4.59 -15.63 -12.40
CA SER A 139 -3.68 -16.43 -13.23
C SER A 139 -3.00 -15.58 -14.32
N ALA A 140 -3.75 -14.71 -15.00
CA ALA A 140 -3.20 -13.80 -16.01
C ALA A 140 -2.24 -12.77 -15.40
N ARG A 141 -2.53 -12.26 -14.19
CA ARG A 141 -1.66 -11.33 -13.47
C ARG A 141 -0.34 -12.01 -13.09
N VAL A 142 -0.41 -13.21 -12.51
CA VAL A 142 0.76 -14.02 -12.17
C VAL A 142 1.61 -14.28 -13.41
N ALA A 143 1.00 -14.70 -14.53
CA ALA A 143 1.72 -14.94 -15.77
C ALA A 143 2.50 -13.71 -16.28
N LYS A 144 1.95 -12.50 -16.12
CA LYS A 144 2.65 -11.25 -16.47
C LYS A 144 3.88 -11.01 -15.60
N PHE A 145 3.78 -11.23 -14.28
CA PHE A 145 4.92 -11.11 -13.38
C PHE A 145 5.97 -12.19 -13.65
N THR A 146 5.55 -13.46 -13.80
CA THR A 146 6.46 -14.57 -14.11
C THR A 146 7.24 -14.30 -15.40
N LYS A 147 6.57 -13.79 -16.44
CA LYS A 147 7.20 -13.40 -17.70
C LYS A 147 8.24 -12.30 -17.52
N GLU A 148 7.97 -11.32 -16.67
CA GLU A 148 8.92 -10.21 -16.45
C GLU A 148 10.11 -10.66 -15.59
N LEU A 149 9.88 -11.47 -14.55
CA LEU A 149 10.92 -11.98 -13.66
C LEU A 149 11.84 -13.03 -14.29
N SER A 150 11.38 -13.73 -15.35
CA SER A 150 12.17 -14.73 -16.07
C SER A 150 13.18 -14.13 -17.04
N ARG A 151 13.15 -12.81 -17.27
CA ARG A 151 14.14 -12.12 -18.10
C ARG A 151 15.54 -12.21 -17.46
N PRO A 152 16.62 -12.28 -18.27
CA PRO A 152 17.99 -12.17 -17.78
C PRO A 152 18.24 -10.85 -17.01
N ALA A 153 17.62 -9.78 -17.46
CA ALA A 153 17.55 -8.50 -16.76
C ALA A 153 16.10 -8.03 -16.68
N VAL A 154 15.59 -7.86 -15.46
CA VAL A 154 14.23 -7.38 -15.21
C VAL A 154 14.11 -5.91 -15.60
N ILE A 155 13.05 -5.54 -16.31
CA ILE A 155 12.75 -4.14 -16.61
C ILE A 155 11.97 -3.55 -15.43
N LEU A 156 12.68 -2.80 -14.57
CA LEU A 156 12.09 -2.25 -13.35
C LEU A 156 10.86 -1.38 -13.60
N GLU A 157 10.85 -0.61 -14.70
CA GLU A 157 9.68 0.22 -15.03
C GLU A 157 8.45 -0.64 -15.32
N LYS A 158 8.62 -1.75 -16.05
CA LYS A 158 7.53 -2.68 -16.29
C LYS A 158 7.08 -3.36 -15.01
N LEU A 159 8.02 -3.68 -14.13
CA LEU A 159 7.71 -4.26 -12.83
C LEU A 159 6.93 -3.29 -11.94
N ARG A 160 7.27 -1.99 -11.94
CA ARG A 160 6.52 -0.92 -11.25
C ARG A 160 5.09 -0.83 -11.76
N GLU A 161 4.90 -0.76 -13.08
CA GLU A 161 3.57 -0.72 -13.70
C GLU A 161 2.67 -1.90 -13.26
N LEU A 162 3.24 -3.11 -13.19
CA LEU A 162 2.51 -4.30 -12.76
C LEU A 162 2.19 -4.25 -11.25
N SER A 163 3.17 -3.82 -10.45
CA SER A 163 3.10 -3.83 -8.98
C SER A 163 2.16 -2.77 -8.42
N TRP A 164 1.93 -1.68 -9.16
CA TRP A 164 1.08 -0.56 -8.74
C TRP A 164 -0.34 -1.00 -8.31
N SER A 165 -0.91 -1.99 -9.01
CA SER A 165 -2.24 -2.56 -8.74
C SER A 165 -2.25 -3.72 -7.74
N GLY A 166 -1.14 -3.91 -7.02
CA GLY A 166 -0.94 -4.99 -6.06
C GLY A 166 -0.10 -6.14 -6.63
N VAL A 167 0.70 -6.75 -5.75
CA VAL A 167 1.60 -7.85 -6.04
C VAL A 167 1.02 -9.15 -5.45
N PRO A 168 1.03 -10.28 -6.19
CA PRO A 168 0.66 -11.57 -5.62
C PRO A 168 1.50 -11.90 -4.36
N PRO A 169 0.89 -12.34 -3.24
CA PRO A 169 1.58 -12.43 -1.95
C PRO A 169 2.91 -13.21 -1.99
N TYR A 170 2.94 -14.38 -2.60
CA TYR A 170 4.14 -15.22 -2.70
C TYR A 170 5.25 -14.67 -3.62
N MET A 171 4.96 -13.62 -4.40
CA MET A 171 5.94 -12.96 -5.27
C MET A 171 6.51 -11.68 -4.63
N ARG A 172 5.87 -11.15 -3.58
CA ARG A 172 6.31 -9.92 -2.89
C ARG A 172 7.76 -9.95 -2.45
N PRO A 173 8.29 -11.02 -1.82
CA PRO A 173 9.66 -10.99 -1.31
C PRO A 173 10.69 -10.69 -2.41
N ASN A 174 10.54 -11.30 -3.59
CA ASN A 174 11.45 -11.05 -4.71
C ASN A 174 11.21 -9.67 -5.34
N ILE A 175 9.94 -9.32 -5.57
CA ILE A 175 9.56 -8.08 -6.25
C ILE A 175 9.93 -6.84 -5.43
N TRP A 176 9.67 -6.85 -4.11
CA TRP A 176 10.02 -5.73 -3.23
C TRP A 176 11.53 -5.49 -3.21
N ARG A 177 12.35 -6.56 -3.10
CA ARG A 177 13.81 -6.45 -3.17
C ARG A 177 14.27 -5.82 -4.49
N LEU A 178 13.62 -6.15 -5.62
CA LEU A 178 13.91 -5.56 -6.94
C LEU A 178 13.48 -4.10 -7.05
N LEU A 179 12.25 -3.76 -6.62
CA LEU A 179 11.71 -2.40 -6.71
C LEU A 179 12.49 -1.40 -5.86
N LEU A 180 12.99 -1.83 -4.70
CA LEU A 180 13.87 -1.05 -3.82
C LEU A 180 15.31 -0.94 -4.34
N GLY A 181 15.67 -1.68 -5.39
CA GLY A 181 17.06 -1.74 -5.87
C GLY A 181 18.02 -2.43 -4.89
N TYR A 182 17.51 -3.19 -3.92
CA TYR A 182 18.33 -4.04 -3.06
C TYR A 182 18.84 -5.26 -3.84
N ALA A 183 17.95 -5.97 -4.53
CA ALA A 183 18.31 -6.98 -5.51
C ALA A 183 18.58 -6.33 -6.88
N PRO A 184 19.71 -6.67 -7.55
CA PRO A 184 19.97 -6.15 -8.88
C PRO A 184 18.98 -6.72 -9.91
N PRO A 185 18.67 -6.00 -11.00
CA PRO A 185 17.77 -6.50 -12.05
C PRO A 185 18.31 -7.74 -12.79
N ASN A 186 19.64 -7.86 -12.90
CA ASN A 186 20.34 -8.96 -13.56
C ASN A 186 20.28 -10.25 -12.74
N SER A 187 19.67 -11.31 -13.28
CA SER A 187 19.44 -12.58 -12.59
C SER A 187 20.72 -13.27 -12.13
N ASP A 188 21.74 -13.30 -12.97
CA ASP A 188 23.05 -13.93 -12.73
C ASP A 188 23.80 -13.32 -11.55
N ARG A 189 23.52 -12.05 -11.20
CA ARG A 189 24.18 -11.34 -10.11
C ARG A 189 23.38 -11.30 -8.80
N ARG A 190 22.09 -11.65 -8.83
CA ARG A 190 21.18 -11.47 -7.69
C ARG A 190 21.67 -12.21 -6.46
N ASP A 191 21.85 -13.52 -6.55
CA ASP A 191 22.18 -14.35 -5.40
C ASP A 191 23.53 -13.97 -4.78
N GLY A 192 24.54 -13.68 -5.62
CA GLY A 192 25.85 -13.23 -5.17
C GLY A 192 25.81 -11.87 -4.46
N VAL A 193 25.02 -10.92 -4.96
CA VAL A 193 24.85 -9.61 -4.32
C VAL A 193 24.11 -9.74 -2.99
N LEU A 194 23.02 -10.52 -2.94
CA LEU A 194 22.25 -10.74 -1.72
C LEU A 194 23.09 -11.45 -0.65
N ALA A 195 23.84 -12.50 -1.02
CA ALA A 195 24.72 -13.21 -0.10
C ALA A 195 25.79 -12.29 0.51
N ARG A 196 26.46 -11.48 -0.32
CA ARG A 196 27.44 -10.50 0.14
C ARG A 196 26.81 -9.45 1.06
N LYS A 197 25.63 -8.93 0.70
CA LYS A 197 24.91 -7.94 1.51
C LYS A 197 24.45 -8.50 2.86
N ARG A 198 24.05 -9.76 2.91
CA ARG A 198 23.73 -10.45 4.18
C ARG A 198 24.95 -10.57 5.08
N LEU A 199 26.11 -10.90 4.52
CA LEU A 199 27.36 -10.92 5.27
C LEU A 199 27.75 -9.53 5.78
N GLU A 200 27.66 -8.49 4.94
CA GLU A 200 27.91 -7.10 5.36
C GLU A 200 27.02 -6.67 6.53
N TYR A 201 25.76 -7.11 6.57
CA TYR A 201 24.88 -6.84 7.70
C TYR A 201 25.36 -7.55 8.98
N VAL A 202 25.73 -8.83 8.89
CA VAL A 202 26.29 -9.58 10.03
C VAL A 202 27.54 -8.90 10.58
N ASP A 203 28.43 -8.44 9.70
CA ASP A 203 29.63 -7.70 10.08
C ASP A 203 29.25 -6.39 10.81
N CYS A 204 28.24 -5.66 10.33
CA CYS A 204 27.74 -4.45 11.00
C CYS A 204 27.16 -4.76 12.38
N VAL A 205 26.36 -5.82 12.51
CA VAL A 205 25.79 -6.22 13.81
C VAL A 205 26.92 -6.58 14.78
N SER A 206 27.91 -7.34 14.34
CA SER A 206 29.08 -7.68 15.17
C SER A 206 29.88 -6.45 15.58
N GLN A 207 30.03 -5.46 14.70
CA GLN A 207 30.82 -4.26 14.94
C GLN A 207 30.12 -3.27 15.87
N TYR A 208 28.79 -3.12 15.76
CA TYR A 208 28.06 -2.04 16.43
C TYR A 208 27.12 -2.55 17.52
N TYR A 209 26.38 -3.63 17.28
CA TYR A 209 25.35 -4.11 18.20
C TYR A 209 25.92 -5.11 19.22
N ASP A 210 26.69 -6.10 18.80
CA ASP A 210 27.25 -7.16 19.67
C ASP A 210 28.52 -6.72 20.43
N ILE A 211 28.52 -5.50 20.97
CA ILE A 211 29.60 -4.96 21.79
C ILE A 211 29.16 -4.84 23.27
N PRO A 212 30.09 -4.90 24.24
CA PRO A 212 29.77 -4.68 25.63
C PRO A 212 29.21 -3.26 25.89
N ASP A 213 28.27 -3.12 26.84
CA ASP A 213 27.73 -1.83 27.25
C ASP A 213 28.81 -0.84 27.71
N SER A 214 29.94 -1.33 28.24
CA SER A 214 31.08 -0.51 28.66
C SER A 214 31.84 0.16 27.51
N GLU A 215 31.65 -0.31 26.28
CA GLU A 215 32.27 0.26 25.08
C GLU A 215 31.34 1.25 24.36
N ARG A 216 30.08 1.37 24.81
CA ARG A 216 29.11 2.31 24.25
C ARG A 216 29.19 3.67 24.90
N SER A 217 29.00 4.71 24.10
CA SER A 217 28.75 6.08 24.56
C SER A 217 27.39 6.20 25.23
N ASP A 218 27.21 7.25 26.04
CA ASP A 218 25.92 7.54 26.68
C ASP A 218 24.80 7.74 25.66
N ASP A 219 25.10 8.36 24.51
CA ASP A 219 24.14 8.55 23.42
C ASP A 219 23.70 7.22 22.80
N GLU A 220 24.63 6.28 22.59
CA GLU A 220 24.32 4.93 22.10
C GLU A 220 23.47 4.13 23.08
N ILE A 221 23.75 4.24 24.38
CA ILE A 221 22.95 3.59 25.44
C ILE A 221 21.54 4.19 25.48
N ASN A 222 21.41 5.51 25.37
CA ASN A 222 20.11 6.18 25.33
C ASN A 222 19.31 5.79 24.09
N MET A 223 19.98 5.70 22.93
CA MET A 223 19.38 5.23 21.69
C MET A 223 18.86 3.79 21.82
N LEU A 224 19.66 2.86 22.37
CA LEU A 224 19.22 1.49 22.64
C LEU A 224 18.01 1.44 23.57
N ARG A 225 18.02 2.23 24.65
CA ARG A 225 16.89 2.31 25.58
C ARG A 225 15.62 2.79 24.89
N GLN A 226 15.71 3.79 24.02
CA GLN A 226 14.56 4.29 23.27
C GLN A 226 13.99 3.21 22.36
N ILE A 227 14.85 2.51 21.60
CA ILE A 227 14.46 1.40 20.72
C ILE A 227 13.81 0.27 21.53
N ALA A 228 14.42 -0.12 22.66
CA ALA A 228 13.91 -1.17 23.55
C ALA A 228 12.53 -0.83 24.15
N VAL A 229 12.22 0.46 24.32
CA VAL A 229 10.90 0.91 24.78
C VAL A 229 9.87 0.94 23.64
N ASP A 230 10.30 1.19 22.40
CA ASP A 230 9.41 1.26 21.23
C ASP A 230 9.10 -0.11 20.60
N CYS A 231 10.06 -1.03 20.55
CA CYS A 231 9.87 -2.36 19.95
C CYS A 231 8.64 -3.10 20.51
N PRO A 232 8.41 -3.19 21.84
CA PRO A 232 7.22 -3.86 22.38
C PRO A 232 5.89 -3.19 22.04
N ARG A 233 5.91 -1.90 21.69
CA ARG A 233 4.74 -1.07 21.37
C ARG A 233 4.52 -0.94 19.86
N THR A 234 5.33 -1.59 19.04
CA THR A 234 5.25 -1.57 17.58
C THR A 234 4.08 -2.43 17.12
N VAL A 235 3.16 -1.85 16.34
CA VAL A 235 1.93 -2.50 15.83
C VAL A 235 1.23 -3.33 16.94
N PRO A 236 0.67 -2.66 17.98
CA PRO A 236 0.21 -3.32 19.20
C PRO A 236 -0.93 -4.32 18.97
N ASP A 237 -1.72 -4.14 17.91
CA ASP A 237 -2.87 -4.99 17.59
C ASP A 237 -2.49 -6.34 16.97
N VAL A 238 -1.21 -6.55 16.65
CA VAL A 238 -0.71 -7.75 16.00
C VAL A 238 0.26 -8.49 16.92
N THR A 239 -0.27 -9.47 17.66
CA THR A 239 0.41 -10.27 18.71
C THR A 239 1.77 -10.85 18.30
N PHE A 240 1.96 -11.09 17.01
CA PHE A 240 3.21 -11.59 16.43
C PHE A 240 4.42 -10.69 16.74
N PHE A 241 4.24 -9.36 16.77
CA PHE A 241 5.35 -8.42 17.04
C PHE A 241 5.74 -8.36 18.52
N GLN A 242 4.92 -8.91 19.42
CA GLN A 242 5.22 -8.99 20.85
C GLN A 242 6.08 -10.19 21.22
N HIS A 243 6.36 -11.10 20.27
CA HIS A 243 7.28 -12.20 20.47
C HIS A 243 8.71 -11.70 20.69
N ALA A 244 9.37 -12.15 21.76
CA ALA A 244 10.70 -11.67 22.16
C ALA A 244 11.77 -11.80 21.06
N GLN A 245 11.71 -12.85 20.24
CA GLN A 245 12.66 -13.04 19.15
C GLN A 245 12.43 -12.05 18.00
N ILE A 246 11.17 -11.67 17.75
CA ILE A 246 10.81 -10.62 16.79
C ILE A 246 11.27 -9.26 17.30
N GLN A 247 11.02 -8.94 18.58
CA GLN A 247 11.50 -7.71 19.20
C GLN A 247 13.03 -7.58 19.13
N LYS A 248 13.77 -8.66 19.41
CA LYS A 248 15.25 -8.67 19.28
C LYS A 248 15.71 -8.46 17.84
N SER A 249 14.97 -9.00 16.86
CA SER A 249 15.27 -8.80 15.44
C SER A 249 15.05 -7.32 15.06
N LEU A 250 13.92 -6.73 15.49
CA LEU A 250 13.63 -5.32 15.29
C LEU A 250 14.69 -4.42 15.94
N GLU A 251 15.06 -4.70 17.19
CA GLU A 251 16.07 -3.93 17.93
C GLU A 251 17.42 -3.93 17.20
N ARG A 252 17.90 -5.11 16.75
CA ARG A 252 19.14 -5.23 15.96
C ARG A 252 19.07 -4.44 14.67
N ILE A 253 17.99 -4.58 13.90
CA ILE A 253 17.81 -3.87 12.62
C ILE A 253 17.82 -2.35 12.86
N LEU A 254 17.01 -1.87 13.79
CA LEU A 254 16.82 -0.45 14.08
C LEU A 254 18.08 0.19 14.63
N TYR A 255 18.75 -0.45 15.59
CA TYR A 255 19.98 0.08 16.18
C TYR A 255 21.10 0.13 15.15
N THR A 256 21.31 -0.97 14.40
CA THR A 256 22.33 -1.02 13.35
C THR A 256 22.07 0.00 12.25
N TRP A 257 20.81 0.32 11.97
CA TRP A 257 20.46 1.39 11.04
C TRP A 257 20.79 2.75 11.66
N ALA A 258 20.28 3.04 12.85
CA ALA A 258 20.41 4.32 13.52
C ALA A 258 21.87 4.75 13.72
N ILE A 259 22.74 3.85 14.20
CA ILE A 259 24.16 4.15 14.44
C ILE A 259 24.93 4.48 13.16
N ARG A 260 24.49 3.91 12.02
CA ARG A 260 25.08 4.17 10.70
C ARG A 260 24.53 5.43 10.03
N HIS A 261 23.51 6.06 10.60
CA HIS A 261 22.88 7.28 10.08
C HIS A 261 22.86 8.37 11.16
N PRO A 262 24.02 8.89 11.61
CA PRO A 262 24.11 9.80 12.75
C PRO A 262 23.38 11.14 12.56
N ALA A 263 23.09 11.54 11.31
CA ALA A 263 22.28 12.73 11.03
C ALA A 263 20.79 12.55 11.42
N SER A 264 20.33 11.31 11.55
CA SER A 264 18.99 10.93 11.97
C SER A 264 18.98 10.29 13.35
N GLY A 265 19.92 9.38 13.63
CA GLY A 265 19.85 8.48 14.78
C GLY A 265 18.59 7.63 14.71
N TYR A 266 18.07 7.24 15.88
CA TYR A 266 16.76 6.59 15.97
C TYR A 266 15.66 7.64 16.15
N VAL A 267 14.67 7.61 15.26
CA VAL A 267 13.46 8.43 15.34
C VAL A 267 12.26 7.51 15.50
N GLN A 268 11.47 7.73 16.57
CA GLN A 268 10.24 6.98 16.80
C GLN A 268 9.34 7.07 15.56
N GLY A 269 8.84 5.92 15.10
CA GLY A 269 8.12 5.78 13.83
C GLY A 269 8.88 4.90 12.84
N ILE A 270 10.22 4.92 12.84
CA ILE A 270 11.04 4.03 11.98
C ILE A 270 10.82 2.56 12.37
N ASN A 271 10.55 2.28 13.65
CA ASN A 271 10.18 0.95 14.14
C ASN A 271 8.99 0.33 13.38
N ASP A 272 7.98 1.14 13.04
CA ASP A 272 6.81 0.67 12.29
C ASP A 272 7.19 0.31 10.85
N LEU A 273 8.15 1.02 10.24
CA LEU A 273 8.55 0.84 8.84
C LEU A 273 9.30 -0.48 8.58
N VAL A 274 9.87 -1.10 9.61
CA VAL A 274 10.51 -2.42 9.49
C VAL A 274 9.47 -3.53 9.34
N THR A 275 8.28 -3.35 9.92
CA THR A 275 7.29 -4.41 10.07
C THR A 275 6.78 -4.99 8.74
N PRO A 276 6.53 -4.21 7.66
CA PRO A 276 6.06 -4.79 6.40
C PRO A 276 7.16 -5.61 5.73
N PHE A 277 8.42 -5.17 5.82
CA PHE A 277 9.57 -5.93 5.30
C PHE A 277 9.76 -7.25 6.04
N LEU A 278 9.60 -7.24 7.36
CA LEU A 278 9.75 -8.43 8.18
C LEU A 278 8.70 -9.48 7.82
N ILE A 279 7.43 -9.09 7.72
CA ILE A 279 6.34 -10.00 7.35
C ILE A 279 6.48 -10.53 5.93
N VAL A 280 6.80 -9.66 4.96
CA VAL A 280 7.03 -10.10 3.58
C VAL A 280 8.19 -11.08 3.53
N SER A 281 9.31 -10.79 4.18
CA SER A 281 10.48 -11.69 4.18
C SER A 281 10.20 -13.03 4.86
N LEU A 282 9.46 -13.03 5.98
CA LEU A 282 9.06 -14.25 6.68
C LEU A 282 8.09 -15.11 5.86
N SER A 283 7.21 -14.49 5.07
CA SER A 283 6.25 -15.21 4.21
C SER A 283 6.91 -16.08 3.14
N GLU A 284 8.20 -15.86 2.82
CA GLU A 284 8.98 -16.72 1.93
C GLU A 284 9.34 -18.07 2.59
N HIS A 285 9.28 -18.14 3.92
CA HIS A 285 9.78 -19.26 4.71
C HIS A 285 8.72 -19.92 5.60
N LEU A 286 7.63 -19.21 5.89
CA LEU A 286 6.54 -19.67 6.76
C LEU A 286 5.23 -19.76 5.97
N ASN A 287 4.51 -20.86 6.15
CA ASN A 287 3.22 -21.09 5.50
C ASN A 287 2.07 -20.69 6.42
N GLY A 288 0.90 -20.39 5.82
CA GLY A 288 -0.31 -20.06 6.56
C GLY A 288 -0.38 -18.58 7.00
N SER A 289 -1.30 -18.29 7.92
CA SER A 289 -1.50 -16.95 8.47
C SER A 289 -0.46 -16.61 9.54
N MET A 290 -0.19 -15.32 9.71
CA MET A 290 0.75 -14.79 10.71
C MET A 290 0.44 -15.24 12.14
N GLU A 291 -0.84 -15.49 12.45
CA GLU A 291 -1.30 -16.02 13.74
C GLU A 291 -0.70 -17.40 14.07
N ASN A 292 -0.35 -18.18 13.04
CA ASN A 292 0.20 -19.51 13.16
C ASN A 292 1.73 -19.55 12.98
N TRP A 293 2.37 -18.40 12.78
CA TRP A 293 3.80 -18.34 12.53
C TRP A 293 4.62 -18.45 13.82
N SER A 294 5.56 -19.39 13.82
CA SER A 294 6.58 -19.52 14.86
C SER A 294 7.95 -19.28 14.24
N ILE A 295 8.62 -18.20 14.65
CA ILE A 295 9.99 -17.92 14.21
C ILE A 295 11.00 -18.95 14.72
N SER A 296 10.66 -19.69 15.79
CA SER A 296 11.44 -20.82 16.30
C SER A 296 11.57 -21.96 15.30
N ASP A 297 10.69 -22.00 14.28
CA ASP A 297 10.72 -23.00 13.22
C ASP A 297 11.83 -22.72 12.19
N LEU A 298 12.48 -21.56 12.28
CA LEU A 298 13.56 -21.13 11.40
C LEU A 298 14.93 -21.30 12.08
N SER A 299 15.91 -21.79 11.32
CA SER A 299 17.30 -21.83 11.78
C SER A 299 17.86 -20.42 12.03
N PRO A 300 18.81 -20.23 12.97
CA PRO A 300 19.43 -18.92 13.24
C PRO A 300 19.98 -18.22 11.99
N GLN A 301 20.59 -18.97 11.06
CA GLN A 301 21.10 -18.40 9.81
C GLN A 301 19.99 -17.83 8.92
N LYS A 302 18.82 -18.47 8.86
CA LYS A 302 17.67 -17.96 8.10
C LYS A 302 17.15 -16.67 8.71
N ILE A 303 17.06 -16.62 10.04
CA ILE A 303 16.63 -15.42 10.77
C ILE A 303 17.61 -14.27 10.50
N SER A 304 18.92 -14.53 10.60
CA SER A 304 19.95 -13.54 10.26
C SER A 304 19.85 -13.04 8.81
N ASN A 305 19.58 -13.94 7.85
CA ASN A 305 19.38 -13.54 6.45
C ASN A 305 18.12 -12.67 6.26
N ILE A 306 17.03 -12.97 6.98
CA ILE A 306 15.79 -12.19 6.97
C ILE A 306 16.03 -10.81 7.57
N GLU A 307 16.74 -10.73 8.70
CA GLU A 307 17.11 -9.46 9.33
C GLU A 307 17.92 -8.58 8.39
N ALA A 308 18.92 -9.16 7.73
CA ALA A 308 19.72 -8.45 6.73
C ALA A 308 18.89 -7.94 5.55
N ASP A 309 17.99 -8.77 5.01
CA ASP A 309 17.13 -8.37 3.91
C ASP A 309 16.19 -7.21 4.33
N CYS A 310 15.65 -7.27 5.56
CA CYS A 310 14.83 -6.19 6.12
C CYS A 310 15.65 -4.90 6.33
N TYR A 311 16.85 -5.01 6.87
CA TYR A 311 17.77 -3.89 7.07
C TYR A 311 18.07 -3.18 5.76
N TRP A 312 18.46 -3.91 4.71
CA TRP A 312 18.79 -3.29 3.42
C TRP A 312 17.56 -2.73 2.71
N CYS A 313 16.40 -3.38 2.82
CA CYS A 313 15.14 -2.83 2.29
C CYS A 313 14.74 -1.54 3.01
N LEU A 314 14.85 -1.50 4.33
CA LEU A 314 14.62 -0.30 5.15
C LEU A 314 15.58 0.83 4.75
N SER A 315 16.88 0.54 4.66
CA SER A 315 17.88 1.52 4.21
C SER A 315 17.53 2.10 2.85
N LYS A 316 17.14 1.25 1.89
CA LYS A 316 16.78 1.69 0.54
C LYS A 316 15.51 2.55 0.51
N LEU A 317 14.52 2.24 1.34
CA LEU A 317 13.32 3.07 1.49
C LEU A 317 13.69 4.45 2.07
N LEU A 318 14.48 4.47 3.14
CA LEU A 318 14.84 5.69 3.86
C LEU A 318 15.84 6.57 3.08
N ASP A 319 16.66 6.00 2.19
CA ASP A 319 17.51 6.74 1.25
C ASP A 319 16.70 7.77 0.43
N GLY A 320 15.46 7.44 0.07
CA GLY A 320 14.56 8.30 -0.71
C GLY A 320 13.82 9.36 0.12
N MET A 321 13.96 9.36 1.45
CA MET A 321 13.22 10.24 2.36
C MET A 321 14.01 10.62 3.62
N GLN A 322 15.33 10.79 3.49
CA GLN A 322 16.24 11.02 4.62
C GLN A 322 15.81 12.19 5.50
N ASP A 323 15.37 13.30 4.88
CA ASP A 323 15.00 14.52 5.58
C ASP A 323 13.64 14.45 6.30
N HIS A 324 12.93 13.32 6.22
CA HIS A 324 11.83 12.99 7.10
C HIS A 324 12.30 12.65 8.52
N TYR A 325 13.56 12.25 8.68
CA TYR A 325 14.09 11.71 9.95
C TYR A 325 15.37 12.42 10.42
N THR A 326 15.81 13.48 9.75
CA THR A 326 16.88 14.36 10.27
C THR A 326 16.33 15.33 11.32
N PHE A 327 17.22 16.08 11.98
CA PHE A 327 16.84 17.07 13.00
C PHE A 327 15.68 17.97 12.55
N ALA A 328 14.68 18.11 13.42
CA ALA A 328 13.42 18.83 13.18
C ALA A 328 12.52 18.30 12.04
N GLN A 329 12.91 17.21 11.37
CA GLN A 329 12.11 16.49 10.37
C GLN A 329 11.49 17.41 9.29
N PRO A 330 12.30 18.26 8.63
CA PRO A 330 11.79 19.28 7.70
C PRO A 330 11.01 18.68 6.53
N GLY A 331 11.33 17.46 6.09
CA GLY A 331 10.60 16.78 5.03
C GLY A 331 9.15 16.51 5.41
N ILE A 332 8.89 16.05 6.64
CA ILE A 332 7.52 15.82 7.14
C ILE A 332 6.75 17.14 7.18
N GLN A 333 7.36 18.22 7.68
CA GLN A 333 6.70 19.54 7.73
C GLN A 333 6.28 20.01 6.34
N ARG A 334 7.11 19.80 5.31
CA ARG A 334 6.75 20.12 3.91
C ARG A 334 5.59 19.26 3.41
N LEU A 335 5.55 17.97 3.72
CA LEU A 335 4.44 17.10 3.32
C LEU A 335 3.12 17.49 3.99
N VAL A 336 3.15 17.82 5.28
CA VAL A 336 1.98 18.34 6.02
C VAL A 336 1.47 19.64 5.42
N PHE A 337 2.37 20.56 5.07
CA PHE A 337 1.98 21.80 4.39
C PHE A 337 1.34 21.52 3.02
N ARG A 338 1.96 20.65 2.19
CA ARG A 338 1.40 20.26 0.89
C ARG A 338 0.03 19.59 1.02
N LEU A 339 -0.17 18.77 2.06
CA LEU A 339 -1.45 18.14 2.36
C LEU A 339 -2.53 19.20 2.63
N ARG A 340 -2.23 20.18 3.48
CA ARG A 340 -3.17 21.28 3.78
C ARG A 340 -3.60 22.02 2.50
N GLU A 341 -2.63 22.43 1.68
CA GLU A 341 -2.93 23.15 0.44
C GLU A 341 -3.70 22.30 -0.57
N LEU A 342 -3.39 21.00 -0.65
CA LEU A 342 -4.11 20.08 -1.53
C LEU A 342 -5.55 19.88 -1.07
N VAL A 343 -5.78 19.67 0.23
CA VAL A 343 -7.13 19.51 0.80
C VAL A 343 -7.95 20.77 0.58
N ARG A 344 -7.40 21.96 0.85
CA ARG A 344 -8.05 23.25 0.57
C ARG A 344 -8.47 23.39 -0.89
N ARG A 345 -7.65 22.91 -1.82
CA ARG A 345 -7.93 22.98 -3.27
C ARG A 345 -8.99 21.98 -3.73
N ILE A 346 -9.10 20.82 -3.07
CA ILE A 346 -10.04 19.76 -3.45
C ILE A 346 -11.40 19.97 -2.78
N ASP A 347 -11.38 20.28 -1.48
CA ASP A 347 -12.55 20.37 -0.61
C ASP A 347 -12.35 21.55 0.37
N GLU A 348 -12.60 22.75 -0.14
CA GLU A 348 -12.51 23.99 0.64
C GLU A 348 -13.41 23.97 1.89
N PRO A 349 -14.67 23.48 1.86
CA PRO A 349 -15.54 23.44 3.03
C PRO A 349 -14.92 22.73 4.24
N VAL A 350 -14.39 21.51 4.08
CA VAL A 350 -13.77 20.79 5.20
C VAL A 350 -12.48 21.48 5.66
N SER A 351 -11.66 21.98 4.72
CA SER A 351 -10.44 22.72 5.07
C SER A 351 -10.74 23.96 5.90
N LYS A 352 -11.77 24.72 5.53
CA LYS A 352 -12.20 25.93 6.24
C LYS A 352 -12.74 25.59 7.63
N HIS A 353 -13.54 24.54 7.74
CA HIS A 353 -14.05 24.07 9.03
C HIS A 353 -12.91 23.65 9.98
N MET A 354 -11.90 22.92 9.49
CA MET A 354 -10.72 22.56 10.29
C MET A 354 -9.99 23.80 10.81
N GLU A 355 -9.82 24.83 9.97
CA GLU A 355 -9.21 26.10 10.36
C GLU A 355 -10.07 26.89 11.37
N GLU A 356 -11.39 26.93 11.19
CA GLU A 356 -12.32 27.59 12.12
C GLU A 356 -12.37 26.90 13.48
N GLN A 357 -12.21 25.58 13.53
CA GLN A 357 -12.04 24.83 14.78
C GLN A 357 -10.63 24.98 15.38
N GLY A 358 -9.70 25.66 14.71
CA GLY A 358 -8.33 25.83 15.18
C GLY A 358 -7.48 24.56 15.10
N LEU A 359 -7.87 23.59 14.26
CA LEU A 359 -7.10 22.37 14.05
C LEU A 359 -5.93 22.62 13.08
N GLU A 360 -4.72 22.42 13.57
CA GLU A 360 -3.53 22.42 12.72
C GLU A 360 -3.26 21.03 12.14
N PHE A 361 -2.98 20.96 10.83
CA PHE A 361 -2.71 19.68 10.16
C PHE A 361 -1.55 18.89 10.79
N LEU A 362 -0.59 19.59 11.40
CA LEU A 362 0.54 18.96 12.07
C LEU A 362 0.10 18.06 13.25
N GLN A 363 -1.01 18.37 13.92
CA GLN A 363 -1.49 17.66 15.11
C GLN A 363 -1.93 16.22 14.83
N PHE A 364 -2.29 15.90 13.58
CA PHE A 364 -2.65 14.53 13.17
C PHE A 364 -1.75 13.99 12.05
N ALA A 365 -1.45 14.81 11.04
CA ALA A 365 -0.77 14.35 9.83
C ALA A 365 0.73 14.09 10.05
N PHE A 366 1.33 14.62 11.12
CA PHE A 366 2.71 14.28 11.46
C PHE A 366 2.90 12.76 11.58
N ARG A 367 2.01 12.09 12.34
CA ARG A 367 2.04 10.62 12.51
C ARG A 367 1.83 9.89 11.20
N TRP A 368 0.92 10.39 10.37
CA TRP A 368 0.60 9.82 9.06
C TRP A 368 1.82 9.74 8.15
N PHE A 369 2.59 10.82 8.05
CA PHE A 369 3.81 10.84 7.24
C PHE A 369 4.98 10.14 7.92
N ASN A 370 5.15 10.30 9.23
CA ASN A 370 6.25 9.70 9.98
C ASN A 370 6.23 8.15 9.94
N CYS A 371 5.03 7.57 10.00
CA CYS A 371 4.79 6.12 9.96
C CYS A 371 4.24 5.62 8.61
N LEU A 372 4.25 6.44 7.55
CA LEU A 372 3.74 6.10 6.21
C LEU A 372 2.33 5.48 6.20
N LEU A 373 1.43 6.00 7.03
CA LEU A 373 0.05 5.55 7.24
C LEU A 373 -0.13 4.14 7.84
N ILE A 374 0.93 3.47 8.28
CA ILE A 374 0.82 2.12 8.90
C ILE A 374 -0.15 2.13 10.10
N ARG A 375 -0.19 3.23 10.86
CA ARG A 375 -1.05 3.35 12.04
C ARG A 375 -2.51 3.69 11.75
N GLU A 376 -2.82 4.03 10.49
CA GLU A 376 -4.16 4.48 10.09
C GLU A 376 -4.91 3.43 9.25
N ILE A 377 -4.20 2.40 8.82
CA ILE A 377 -4.67 1.35 7.91
C ILE A 377 -4.51 -0.01 8.61
N PRO A 378 -5.52 -0.91 8.56
CA PRO A 378 -5.39 -2.24 9.13
C PRO A 378 -4.16 -2.97 8.62
N PHE A 379 -3.45 -3.64 9.53
CA PHE A 379 -2.13 -4.16 9.23
C PHE A 379 -2.13 -5.20 8.08
N HIS A 380 -3.21 -5.97 7.91
CA HIS A 380 -3.34 -6.92 6.79
C HIS A 380 -3.35 -6.22 5.41
N LEU A 381 -3.73 -4.94 5.35
CA LEU A 381 -3.76 -4.15 4.13
C LEU A 381 -2.44 -3.40 3.87
N VAL A 382 -1.56 -3.27 4.86
CA VAL A 382 -0.31 -2.49 4.75
C VAL A 382 0.59 -3.02 3.64
N THR A 383 0.72 -4.35 3.50
CA THR A 383 1.51 -4.92 2.39
C THR A 383 0.94 -4.59 1.02
N ARG A 384 -0.40 -4.51 0.88
CA ARG A 384 -1.02 -4.05 -0.37
C ARG A 384 -0.77 -2.57 -0.61
N LEU A 385 -0.88 -1.72 0.40
CA LEU A 385 -0.56 -0.29 0.30
C LEU A 385 0.90 -0.09 -0.16
N TRP A 386 1.81 -0.87 0.43
CA TRP A 386 3.24 -0.80 0.13
C TRP A 386 3.61 -1.36 -1.25
N ASP A 387 2.82 -2.28 -1.82
CA ASP A 387 2.97 -2.66 -3.23
C ASP A 387 2.90 -1.42 -4.15
N THR A 388 2.00 -0.47 -3.85
CA THR A 388 1.92 0.81 -4.58
C THR A 388 3.05 1.75 -4.21
N TYR A 389 3.42 1.85 -2.92
CA TYR A 389 4.54 2.71 -2.51
C TYR A 389 5.85 2.37 -3.22
N LEU A 390 6.19 1.08 -3.26
CA LEU A 390 7.41 0.62 -3.92
C LEU A 390 7.33 0.71 -5.44
N ALA A 391 6.12 0.70 -6.00
CA ALA A 391 5.91 0.97 -7.43
C ALA A 391 6.14 2.45 -7.78
N GLU A 392 5.77 3.39 -6.90
CA GLU A 392 6.04 4.83 -7.10
C GLU A 392 7.53 5.18 -6.97
N GLY A 393 8.29 4.44 -6.16
CA GLY A 393 9.73 4.66 -6.00
C GLY A 393 10.06 6.06 -5.47
N ASP A 394 10.93 6.79 -6.16
CA ASP A 394 11.40 8.12 -5.74
C ASP A 394 10.27 9.17 -5.68
N SER A 395 9.15 8.95 -6.37
CA SER A 395 7.97 9.82 -6.33
C SER A 395 7.06 9.57 -5.12
N LEU A 396 7.37 8.58 -4.28
CA LEU A 396 6.55 8.20 -3.12
C LEU A 396 6.22 9.37 -2.18
N PRO A 397 7.16 10.24 -1.74
CA PRO A 397 6.82 11.32 -0.82
C PRO A 397 5.77 12.28 -1.39
N GLU A 398 5.82 12.56 -2.69
CA GLU A 398 4.81 13.35 -3.37
C GLU A 398 3.48 12.62 -3.48
N PHE A 399 3.49 11.35 -3.90
CA PHE A 399 2.27 10.57 -4.06
C PHE A 399 1.56 10.33 -2.72
N LEU A 400 2.32 10.17 -1.64
CA LEU A 400 1.82 10.01 -0.27
C LEU A 400 0.95 11.19 0.17
N VAL A 401 1.23 12.41 -0.29
CA VAL A 401 0.35 13.58 -0.02
C VAL A 401 -1.04 13.36 -0.59
N TYR A 402 -1.15 12.80 -1.80
CA TYR A 402 -2.42 12.51 -2.44
C TYR A 402 -3.16 11.34 -1.78
N ILE A 403 -2.43 10.33 -1.31
CA ILE A 403 -3.00 9.22 -0.54
C ILE A 403 -3.55 9.75 0.79
N SER A 404 -2.77 10.55 1.53
CA SER A 404 -3.20 11.18 2.78
C SER A 404 -4.43 12.09 2.58
N ALA A 405 -4.46 12.89 1.51
CA ALA A 405 -5.64 13.69 1.17
C ALA A 405 -6.85 12.81 0.88
N SER A 406 -6.66 11.71 0.13
CA SER A 406 -7.75 10.80 -0.20
C SER A 406 -8.27 10.05 1.02
N LEU A 407 -7.40 9.70 1.96
CA LEU A 407 -7.79 9.10 3.23
C LEU A 407 -8.62 10.09 4.05
N LEU A 408 -8.11 11.31 4.26
CA LEU A 408 -8.80 12.36 5.01
C LEU A 408 -10.19 12.64 4.44
N LEU A 409 -10.27 12.86 3.12
CA LEU A 409 -11.49 13.21 2.41
C LEU A 409 -12.45 12.03 2.21
N THR A 410 -12.11 10.82 2.68
CA THR A 410 -13.10 9.75 2.86
C THR A 410 -14.12 10.13 3.94
N TRP A 411 -13.74 11.01 4.87
CA TRP A 411 -14.54 11.40 6.02
C TRP A 411 -14.98 12.86 5.98
N SER A 412 -14.93 13.54 4.82
CA SER A 412 -15.22 14.98 4.71
C SER A 412 -16.56 15.38 5.34
N ASP A 413 -17.63 14.67 5.00
CA ASP A 413 -18.98 14.92 5.53
C ASP A 413 -19.10 14.74 7.05
N GLN A 414 -18.25 13.90 7.64
CA GLN A 414 -18.20 13.68 9.08
C GLN A 414 -17.36 14.76 9.75
N LEU A 415 -16.16 15.04 9.22
CA LEU A 415 -15.23 16.05 9.74
C LEU A 415 -15.87 17.43 9.82
N GLN A 416 -16.69 17.82 8.85
CA GLN A 416 -17.43 19.10 8.85
C GLN A 416 -18.44 19.25 9.99
N LYS A 417 -18.75 18.17 10.72
CA LYS A 417 -19.70 18.18 11.85
C LYS A 417 -19.03 18.11 13.22
N LEU A 418 -17.73 17.82 13.26
CA LEU A 418 -16.98 17.62 14.49
C LEU A 418 -16.45 18.95 15.02
N ASP A 419 -16.45 19.13 16.33
CA ASP A 419 -15.68 20.20 16.96
C ASP A 419 -14.17 19.86 17.01
N PHE A 420 -13.34 20.78 17.53
CA PHE A 420 -11.91 20.56 17.67
C PHE A 420 -11.54 19.24 18.38
N GLN A 421 -12.14 18.96 19.54
CA GLN A 421 -11.76 17.81 20.37
C GLN A 421 -12.18 16.50 19.70
N GLU A 422 -13.40 16.46 19.17
CA GLU A 422 -13.92 15.31 18.42
C GLU A 422 -13.09 15.04 17.17
N MET A 423 -12.68 16.09 16.45
CA MET A 423 -11.89 15.98 15.23
C MET A 423 -10.48 15.46 15.48
N VAL A 424 -9.81 15.93 16.53
CA VAL A 424 -8.50 15.39 16.95
C VAL A 424 -8.61 13.91 17.28
N MET A 425 -9.60 13.53 18.10
CA MET A 425 -9.80 12.13 18.49
C MET A 425 -10.11 11.25 17.29
N PHE A 426 -10.96 11.71 16.38
CA PHE A 426 -11.34 11.00 15.17
C PHE A 426 -10.16 10.81 14.20
N LEU A 427 -9.37 11.86 13.94
CA LEU A 427 -8.22 11.79 13.02
C LEU A 427 -7.06 10.96 13.57
N GLN A 428 -6.99 10.78 14.88
CA GLN A 428 -6.04 9.89 15.54
C GLN A 428 -6.52 8.43 15.63
N HIS A 429 -7.80 8.17 15.34
CA HIS A 429 -8.43 6.84 15.40
C HIS A 429 -9.47 6.72 14.29
N LEU A 430 -9.01 6.81 13.03
CA LEU A 430 -9.90 6.66 11.88
C LEU A 430 -10.58 5.28 11.93
N PRO A 431 -11.88 5.18 11.63
CA PRO A 431 -12.61 3.91 11.70
C PRO A 431 -12.30 3.05 10.48
N THR A 432 -11.09 2.49 10.46
CA THR A 432 -10.57 1.67 9.36
C THR A 432 -10.48 0.18 9.69
N GLU A 433 -10.76 -0.23 10.93
CA GLU A 433 -10.60 -1.62 11.43
C GLU A 433 -11.21 -2.68 10.49
N ASP A 434 -12.43 -2.45 10.01
CA ASP A 434 -13.16 -3.36 9.11
C ASP A 434 -12.82 -3.18 7.62
N TRP A 435 -11.83 -2.35 7.27
CA TRP A 435 -11.48 -2.12 5.88
C TRP A 435 -10.96 -3.39 5.22
N THR A 436 -11.34 -3.52 3.95
CA THR A 436 -10.88 -4.56 3.04
C THR A 436 -10.00 -3.95 1.96
N HIS A 437 -9.58 -4.78 1.02
CA HIS A 437 -8.95 -4.29 -0.21
C HIS A 437 -9.84 -3.26 -0.94
N HIS A 438 -11.17 -3.34 -0.86
CA HIS A 438 -12.05 -2.44 -1.59
C HIS A 438 -11.87 -0.98 -1.16
N GLU A 439 -11.93 -0.69 0.14
CA GLU A 439 -11.78 0.66 0.69
C GLU A 439 -10.38 1.22 0.39
N LEU A 440 -9.34 0.39 0.54
CA LEU A 440 -7.98 0.78 0.21
C LEU A 440 -7.83 1.11 -1.29
N GLU A 441 -8.38 0.30 -2.20
CA GLU A 441 -8.34 0.57 -3.64
C GLU A 441 -9.08 1.87 -3.98
N MET A 442 -10.18 2.19 -3.29
CA MET A 442 -10.90 3.45 -3.49
C MET A 442 -10.06 4.66 -3.08
N VAL A 443 -9.29 4.56 -1.99
CA VAL A 443 -8.33 5.59 -1.58
C VAL A 443 -7.21 5.74 -2.61
N LEU A 444 -6.56 4.64 -3.01
CA LEU A 444 -5.47 4.67 -3.99
C LEU A 444 -5.91 5.19 -5.36
N SER A 445 -7.10 4.79 -5.82
CA SER A 445 -7.64 5.23 -7.11
C SER A 445 -7.94 6.73 -7.13
N ARG A 446 -8.54 7.26 -6.06
CA ARG A 446 -8.83 8.68 -5.93
C ARG A 446 -7.55 9.50 -5.81
N ALA A 447 -6.57 9.02 -5.03
CA ALA A 447 -5.24 9.62 -4.95
C ALA A 447 -4.57 9.69 -6.32
N PHE A 448 -4.61 8.62 -7.11
CA PHE A 448 -4.06 8.60 -8.48
C PHE A 448 -4.75 9.59 -9.42
N MET A 449 -6.09 9.67 -9.35
CA MET A 449 -6.85 10.64 -10.14
C MET A 449 -6.43 12.08 -9.80
N TRP A 450 -6.37 12.41 -8.51
CA TRP A 450 -5.96 13.74 -8.06
C TRP A 450 -4.51 14.04 -8.39
N HIS A 451 -3.61 13.09 -8.21
CA HIS A 451 -2.23 13.22 -8.64
C HIS A 451 -2.17 13.58 -10.13
N THR A 452 -2.91 12.88 -10.98
CA THR A 452 -2.94 13.16 -12.43
C THR A 452 -3.52 14.55 -12.74
N MET A 453 -4.60 14.97 -12.06
CA MET A 453 -5.25 16.26 -12.29
C MET A 453 -4.40 17.45 -11.84
N PHE A 454 -3.74 17.33 -10.67
CA PHE A 454 -3.06 18.45 -10.03
C PHE A 454 -1.56 18.51 -10.35
N SER A 455 -0.89 17.40 -10.66
CA SER A 455 0.51 17.39 -11.13
C SER A 455 0.64 17.97 -12.54
N SER A 456 -0.35 17.72 -13.41
CA SER A 456 -0.38 18.22 -14.79
C SER A 456 -0.91 19.65 -14.92
N SER A 457 -1.19 20.34 -13.81
CA SER A 457 -1.62 21.73 -13.76
C SER A 457 -0.51 22.66 -13.24
N PRO A 458 0.56 22.93 -14.03
CA PRO A 458 1.63 23.87 -13.65
C PRO A 458 1.23 25.35 -13.70
N SER A 459 -0.03 25.68 -13.98
CA SER A 459 -0.53 27.06 -13.91
C SER A 459 -1.08 27.38 -12.51
N HIS A 460 -0.40 28.31 -11.82
CA HIS A 460 -0.73 29.02 -10.56
C HIS A 460 0.21 28.85 -9.35
N LEU A 461 1.50 28.53 -9.54
CA LEU A 461 2.55 28.85 -8.54
C LEU A 461 3.08 30.30 -8.64
N ALA A 462 2.32 31.20 -9.27
CA ALA A 462 2.58 32.63 -9.25
C ALA A 462 1.24 33.39 -9.21
N SER A 463 0.85 33.80 -8.01
CA SER A 463 0.17 35.06 -7.72
C SER A 463 0.09 35.24 -6.21
#